data_AF-A0A508B5J7-F1
#
_entry.id   AF-A0A508B5J7-F1
#
_cell.length_a   1.000
_cell.length_b   1.000
_cell.length_c   1.000
_cell.angle_alpha   90.00
_cell.angle_beta   90.00
_cell.angle_gamma   90.00
#
_symmetry.space_group_name_H-M   'P 1'
#
loop_
_entity.id
_entity.type
_entity.pdbx_description
1 polymer ?
#
loop_
_entity_poly.entity_id
_entity_poly.type
_entity_poly.pdbx_seq_one_letter_code
_entity_poly.pdbx_strand_id
1 'polypeptide(L)'
;MNFNPTYFSRMQQAIERASLPLLEEALASVRKDHWQRTIKSHTKASDMDYETVARMTTCGLVDVRGEDDITPLMLTCVLYRDKLLKGDRQGAVALNNIAGWLLAEGACANAEGCRPPMRTVDRNTGKPVYVRGPGKNLMEALGWSALPPSVQQHMQPGRFQREARRQDSRLAVAA
;
A
#
# COMPACT_ATOMS: atom_id res chain seq x y z
N MET A 1 1.85 6.90 12.51
CA MET A 1 1.68 7.76 11.33
C MET A 1 0.27 8.34 11.37
N ASN A 2 0.13 9.66 11.25
CA ASN A 2 -1.17 10.31 11.30
C ASN A 2 -2.01 9.88 10.10
N PHE A 3 -3.13 9.23 10.40
CA PHE A 3 -4.16 8.89 9.43
C PHE A 3 -4.66 10.18 8.75
N ASN A 4 -4.41 10.34 7.46
CA ASN A 4 -5.02 11.41 6.67
C ASN A 4 -5.93 10.79 5.59
N PRO A 5 -7.24 10.67 5.88
CA PRO A 5 -8.18 9.98 4.98
C PRO A 5 -8.23 10.65 3.60
N THR A 6 -7.97 11.96 3.53
CA THR A 6 -7.95 12.72 2.28
C THR A 6 -6.79 12.30 1.38
N TYR A 7 -5.63 11.95 1.93
CA TYR A 7 -4.48 11.53 1.12
C TYR A 7 -4.70 10.16 0.51
N PHE A 8 -5.16 9.21 1.32
CA PHE A 8 -5.47 7.87 0.82
C PHE A 8 -6.58 7.91 -0.24
N SER A 9 -7.66 8.65 0.00
CA SER A 9 -8.79 8.75 -0.95
C SER A 9 -8.37 9.23 -2.34
N ARG A 10 -7.43 10.20 -2.43
CA ARG A 10 -6.90 10.68 -3.71
C ARG A 10 -6.10 9.61 -4.45
N MET A 11 -5.26 8.87 -3.74
CA MET A 11 -4.49 7.76 -4.34
C MET A 11 -5.41 6.61 -4.74
N GLN A 12 -6.39 6.28 -3.90
CA GLN A 12 -7.40 5.24 -4.16
C GLN A 12 -8.13 5.51 -5.48
N GLN A 13 -8.63 6.72 -5.71
CA GLN A 13 -9.34 7.05 -6.95
C GLN A 13 -8.48 6.84 -8.21
N ALA A 14 -7.20 7.19 -8.15
CA ALA A 14 -6.28 6.97 -9.26
C ALA A 14 -6.01 5.47 -9.52
N ILE A 15 -5.85 4.70 -8.44
CA ILE A 15 -5.64 3.26 -8.48
C ILE A 15 -6.88 2.52 -9.01
N GLU A 16 -8.07 2.88 -8.56
CA GLU A 16 -9.35 2.33 -9.04
C GLU A 16 -9.57 2.59 -10.53
N ARG A 17 -9.09 3.73 -11.03
CA ARG A 17 -9.08 4.08 -12.46
C ARG A 17 -7.94 3.43 -13.25
N ALA A 18 -7.05 2.69 -12.58
CA ALA A 18 -5.82 2.13 -13.14
C ALA A 18 -4.99 3.16 -13.92
N SER A 19 -4.92 4.40 -13.43
CA SER A 19 -4.22 5.50 -14.09
C SER A 19 -2.98 5.92 -13.31
N LEU A 20 -1.81 5.58 -13.84
CA LEU A 20 -0.53 5.98 -13.27
C LEU A 20 -0.34 7.51 -13.27
N PRO A 21 -0.64 8.26 -14.36
CA PRO A 21 -0.49 9.72 -14.33
C PRO A 21 -1.33 10.39 -13.23
N LEU A 22 -2.57 9.92 -13.02
CA LEU A 22 -3.42 10.45 -11.94
C LEU A 22 -2.87 10.11 -10.55
N LEU A 23 -2.18 8.96 -10.41
CA LEU A 23 -1.58 8.56 -9.15
C LEU A 23 -0.34 9.39 -8.84
N GLU A 24 0.49 9.66 -9.85
CA GLU A 24 1.65 10.56 -9.77
C GLU A 24 1.21 11.97 -9.35
N GLU A 25 0.18 12.51 -10.01
CA GLU A 25 -0.41 13.81 -9.65
C GLU A 25 -0.98 13.81 -8.22
N ALA A 26 -1.71 12.76 -7.84
CA ALA A 26 -2.26 12.63 -6.50
C ALA A 26 -1.16 12.63 -5.44
N LEU A 27 -0.10 11.85 -5.64
CA LEU A 27 1.02 11.77 -4.71
C LEU A 27 1.81 13.09 -4.66
N ALA A 28 2.03 13.75 -5.81
CA ALA A 28 2.65 15.08 -5.85
C ALA A 28 1.83 16.12 -5.07
N SER A 29 0.51 16.08 -5.20
CA SER A 29 -0.40 16.94 -4.42
C SER A 29 -0.31 16.66 -2.91
N VAL A 30 -0.27 15.38 -2.52
CA VAL A 30 -0.10 14.95 -1.13
C VAL A 30 1.23 15.43 -0.56
N ARG A 31 2.33 15.27 -1.31
CA ARG A 31 3.67 15.75 -0.92
C ARG A 31 3.68 17.25 -0.72
N LYS A 32 3.08 18.01 -1.65
CA LYS A 32 2.99 19.47 -1.56
C LYS A 32 2.21 19.94 -0.33
N ASP A 33 1.05 19.34 -0.04
CA ASP A 33 0.25 19.68 1.13
C ASP A 33 0.96 19.27 2.43
N HIS A 34 1.57 18.08 2.48
CA HIS A 34 2.37 17.64 3.64
C HIS A 34 3.53 18.61 3.92
N TRP A 35 4.30 18.98 2.88
CA TRP A 35 5.36 19.98 2.96
C TRP A 35 4.85 21.31 3.54
N GLN A 36 3.76 21.85 2.99
CA GLN A 36 3.19 23.11 3.45
C GLN A 36 2.78 23.08 4.93
N ARG A 37 2.30 21.93 5.41
CA ARG A 37 1.87 21.74 6.80
C ARG A 37 3.01 21.47 7.78
N THR A 38 4.05 20.76 7.35
CA THR A 38 5.12 20.26 8.24
C THR A 38 6.33 21.18 8.28
N ILE A 39 6.64 21.90 7.20
CA ILE A 39 7.89 22.67 7.09
C ILE A 39 7.70 24.17 7.24
N LYS A 40 6.53 24.74 6.90
CA LYS A 40 6.23 26.13 7.29
C LYS A 40 6.16 26.33 8.82
N SER A 41 5.99 25.27 9.60
CA SER A 41 6.06 25.31 11.07
C SER A 41 7.48 25.20 11.64
N HIS A 42 8.48 24.86 10.83
CA HIS A 42 9.88 24.70 11.26
C HIS A 42 10.82 25.54 10.40
N THR A 43 11.19 26.71 10.92
CA THR A 43 12.04 27.76 10.32
C THR A 43 13.42 27.31 9.84
N LYS A 44 13.88 26.09 10.14
CA LYS A 44 15.19 25.55 9.71
C LYS A 44 15.15 24.72 8.43
N ALA A 45 13.97 24.35 7.94
CA ALA A 45 13.81 23.55 6.72
C ALA A 45 13.49 24.41 5.47
N SER A 46 13.45 25.73 5.60
CA SER A 46 13.25 26.67 4.47
C SER A 46 14.39 26.68 3.45
N ASP A 47 15.57 26.23 3.86
CA ASP A 47 16.80 26.32 3.04
C ASP A 47 17.07 25.03 2.24
N MET A 48 16.25 23.99 2.43
CA MET A 48 16.35 22.73 1.67
C MET A 48 15.42 22.77 0.46
N ASP A 49 15.93 22.30 -0.68
CA ASP A 49 15.14 22.15 -1.90
C ASP A 49 13.97 21.18 -1.71
N TYR A 50 12.82 21.54 -2.29
CA TYR A 50 11.55 20.80 -2.17
C TYR A 50 11.72 19.33 -2.58
N GLU A 51 12.44 19.06 -3.65
CA GLU A 51 12.58 17.72 -4.21
C GLU A 51 13.40 16.81 -3.29
N THR A 52 14.43 17.38 -2.66
CA THR A 52 15.28 16.67 -1.71
C THR A 52 14.50 16.26 -0.47
N VAL A 53 13.70 17.17 0.08
CA VAL A 53 12.92 16.88 1.30
C VAL A 53 11.69 16.03 1.00
N ALA A 54 11.07 16.20 -0.18
CA ALA A 54 9.99 15.34 -0.64
C ALA A 54 10.43 13.88 -0.75
N ARG A 55 11.69 13.62 -1.15
CA ARG A 55 12.31 12.27 -1.16
C ARG A 55 12.66 11.72 0.23
N MET A 56 12.92 12.59 1.21
CA MET A 56 13.17 12.16 2.60
C MET A 56 11.87 11.91 3.39
N THR A 57 10.78 12.59 3.05
CA THR A 57 9.46 12.45 3.69
C THR A 57 8.54 11.44 3.00
N THR A 58 8.94 10.89 1.85
CA THR A 58 8.13 10.01 0.99
C THR A 58 7.86 8.65 1.60
N CYS A 59 8.80 8.13 2.39
CA CYS A 59 8.78 6.76 2.92
C CYS A 59 7.55 6.46 3.81
N GLY A 60 6.76 7.47 4.18
CA GLY A 60 5.46 7.30 4.85
C GLY A 60 4.24 7.79 4.08
N LEU A 61 4.42 8.59 3.02
CA LEU A 61 3.30 9.14 2.24
C LEU A 61 2.80 8.16 1.18
N VAL A 62 3.67 7.28 0.69
CA VAL A 62 3.29 6.23 -0.29
C VAL A 62 2.52 5.10 0.38
N ASP A 63 2.78 4.86 1.67
CA ASP A 63 2.09 3.86 2.51
C ASP A 63 0.96 4.48 3.36
N VAL A 64 0.37 5.59 2.92
CA VAL A 64 -0.81 6.17 3.59
C VAL A 64 -1.92 5.12 3.68
N ARG A 65 -2.58 5.03 4.83
CA ARG A 65 -3.57 3.99 5.10
C ARG A 65 -4.98 4.55 4.95
N GLY A 66 -5.84 3.77 4.31
CA GLY A 66 -7.29 4.02 4.26
C GLY A 66 -7.99 3.66 5.57
N GLU A 67 -9.28 3.98 5.69
CA GLU A 67 -10.07 3.66 6.89
C GLU A 67 -10.02 2.16 7.22
N ASP A 68 -9.97 1.30 6.20
CA ASP A 68 -9.86 -0.15 6.31
C ASP A 68 -8.44 -0.67 6.57
N ASP A 69 -7.50 0.22 6.91
CA ASP A 69 -6.08 -0.10 7.13
C ASP A 69 -5.40 -0.73 5.90
N ILE A 70 -5.92 -0.44 4.71
CA ILE A 70 -5.35 -0.88 3.43
C ILE A 70 -4.34 0.15 2.94
N THR A 71 -3.20 -0.33 2.43
CA THR A 71 -2.19 0.52 1.78
C THR A 71 -2.47 0.63 0.27
N PRO A 72 -1.93 1.64 -0.44
CA PRO A 72 -2.15 1.81 -1.87
C PRO A 72 -1.59 0.61 -2.66
N LEU A 73 -0.47 0.03 -2.21
CA LEU A 73 0.09 -1.19 -2.80
C LEU A 73 -0.83 -2.41 -2.62
N MET A 74 -1.39 -2.61 -1.43
CA MET A 74 -2.35 -3.70 -1.17
C MET A 74 -3.61 -3.55 -2.03
N LEU A 75 -4.18 -2.33 -2.10
CA LEU A 75 -5.33 -2.04 -2.96
C LEU A 75 -5.01 -2.35 -4.43
N THR A 76 -3.83 -1.94 -4.91
CA THR A 76 -3.40 -2.20 -6.29
C THR A 76 -3.33 -3.70 -6.58
N CYS A 77 -2.79 -4.50 -5.66
CA CYS A 77 -2.70 -5.95 -5.83
C CYS A 77 -4.08 -6.64 -5.79
N VAL A 78 -4.99 -6.16 -4.94
CA VAL A 78 -6.38 -6.66 -4.89
C VAL A 78 -7.09 -6.41 -6.22
N LEU A 79 -7.01 -5.18 -6.73
CA LEU A 79 -7.63 -4.81 -8.01
C LEU A 79 -6.99 -5.55 -9.18
N TYR A 80 -5.66 -5.75 -9.15
CA TYR A 80 -4.96 -6.50 -10.18
C TYR A 80 -5.53 -7.92 -10.33
N ARG A 81 -5.69 -8.61 -9.19
CA ARG A 81 -6.31 -9.94 -9.14
C ARG A 81 -7.75 -9.92 -9.67
N ASP A 82 -8.55 -8.94 -9.25
CA ASP A 82 -9.94 -8.78 -9.72
C ASP A 82 -10.02 -8.59 -11.24
N LYS A 83 -9.14 -7.75 -11.80
CA LYS A 83 -9.04 -7.55 -13.26
C LYS A 83 -8.67 -8.83 -14.00
N LEU A 84 -7.69 -9.61 -13.48
CA LEU A 84 -7.35 -10.91 -14.06
C LEU A 84 -8.53 -11.89 -14.05
N LEU A 85 -9.25 -11.98 -12.93
CA LEU A 85 -10.43 -12.86 -12.81
C LEU A 85 -11.55 -12.48 -13.77
N LYS A 86 -11.69 -11.19 -14.07
CA LYS A 86 -12.66 -10.66 -15.05
C LYS A 86 -12.17 -10.72 -16.50
N GLY A 87 -10.94 -11.17 -16.75
CA GLY A 87 -10.34 -11.22 -18.08
C GLY A 87 -9.88 -9.85 -18.64
N ASP A 88 -9.89 -8.80 -17.83
CA ASP A 88 -9.43 -7.46 -18.20
C ASP A 88 -7.90 -7.37 -18.14
N ARG A 89 -7.25 -7.84 -19.21
CA ARG A 89 -5.79 -7.88 -19.31
C ARG A 89 -5.17 -6.48 -19.37
N GLN A 90 -5.83 -5.50 -20.00
CA GLN A 90 -5.32 -4.14 -20.10
C GLN A 90 -5.33 -3.44 -18.74
N GLY A 91 -6.43 -3.57 -17.99
CA GLY A 91 -6.51 -3.08 -16.61
C GLY A 91 -5.49 -3.75 -15.70
N ALA A 92 -5.26 -5.06 -15.85
CA ALA A 92 -4.23 -5.77 -15.08
C ALA A 92 -2.81 -5.27 -15.40
N VAL A 93 -2.48 -5.02 -16.67
CA VAL A 93 -1.18 -4.45 -17.07
C VAL A 93 -0.99 -3.06 -16.46
N ALA A 94 -2.01 -2.20 -16.52
CA ALA A 94 -1.96 -0.87 -15.92
C ALA A 94 -1.72 -0.91 -14.40
N LEU A 95 -2.41 -1.83 -13.69
CA LEU A 95 -2.22 -2.03 -12.25
C LEU A 95 -0.84 -2.62 -11.91
N ASN A 96 -0.27 -3.47 -12.77
CA ASN A 96 1.11 -3.94 -12.60
C ASN A 96 2.13 -2.79 -12.71
N ASN A 97 1.91 -1.85 -13.64
CA ASN A 97 2.76 -0.67 -13.78
C ASN A 97 2.66 0.24 -12.55
N ILE A 98 1.44 0.46 -12.06
CA ILE A 98 1.19 1.19 -10.80
C ILE A 98 1.93 0.54 -9.63
N ALA A 99 1.84 -0.78 -9.50
CA ALA A 99 2.53 -1.48 -8.41
C ALA A 99 4.05 -1.33 -8.49
N GLY A 100 4.62 -1.42 -9.71
CA GLY A 100 6.05 -1.20 -9.92
C GLY A 100 6.49 0.21 -9.57
N TRP A 101 5.68 1.21 -9.94
CA TRP A 101 5.94 2.61 -9.59
C TRP A 101 5.84 2.85 -8.07
N LEU A 102 4.80 2.35 -7.40
CA LEU A 102 4.67 2.47 -5.94
C LEU A 102 5.88 1.90 -5.21
N LEU A 103 6.40 0.75 -5.65
CA LEU A 103 7.60 0.14 -5.08
C LEU A 103 8.86 0.97 -5.35
N ALA A 104 8.99 1.58 -6.53
CA ALA A 104 10.09 2.49 -6.83
C ALA A 104 10.04 3.77 -5.98
N GLU A 105 8.83 4.23 -5.62
CA GLU A 105 8.59 5.35 -4.71
C GLU A 105 8.75 4.97 -3.22
N GLY A 106 9.05 3.70 -2.92
CA GLY A 106 9.37 3.23 -1.57
C GLY A 106 8.20 2.62 -0.79
N ALA A 107 7.11 2.22 -1.46
CA ALA A 107 6.04 1.46 -0.82
C ALA A 107 6.57 0.16 -0.18
N CYS A 108 6.15 -0.14 1.05
CA CYS A 108 6.59 -1.33 1.76
C CYS A 108 5.79 -2.57 1.32
N ALA A 109 6.42 -3.47 0.56
CA ALA A 109 5.82 -4.76 0.16
C ALA A 109 5.44 -5.67 1.35
N ASN A 110 6.07 -5.47 2.51
CA ASN A 110 5.79 -6.23 3.74
C ASN A 110 4.79 -5.54 4.65
N ALA A 111 4.22 -4.40 4.25
CA ALA A 111 3.23 -3.72 5.05
C ALA A 111 2.02 -4.62 5.25
N GLU A 112 1.71 -4.90 6.50
CA GLU A 112 0.44 -5.52 6.86
C GLU A 112 -0.71 -4.56 6.55
N GLY A 113 -1.81 -5.09 6.03
CA GLY A 113 -3.06 -4.36 5.83
C GLY A 113 -4.28 -5.23 6.12
N CYS A 114 -5.46 -4.67 5.86
CA CYS A 114 -6.75 -5.36 6.00
C CYS A 114 -7.00 -5.88 7.42
N ARG A 115 -6.58 -5.11 8.46
CA ARG A 115 -6.77 -5.51 9.86
C ARG A 115 -8.25 -5.50 10.24
N PRO A 116 -8.86 -6.64 10.56
CA PRO A 116 -10.26 -6.68 10.96
C PRO A 116 -10.42 -5.99 12.32
N PRO A 117 -11.53 -5.25 12.54
CA PRO A 117 -11.85 -4.75 13.87
C PRO A 117 -12.14 -5.93 14.79
N MET A 118 -11.37 -6.06 15.86
CA MET A 118 -11.55 -7.05 16.91
C MET A 118 -12.10 -6.37 18.17
N ARG A 119 -13.17 -6.93 18.71
CA ARG A 119 -13.73 -6.50 19.99
C ARG A 119 -12.80 -6.97 21.11
N THR A 120 -12.30 -6.03 21.89
CA THR A 120 -11.54 -6.27 23.11
C THR A 120 -12.23 -5.60 24.29
N VAL A 121 -11.73 -5.82 25.49
CA VAL A 121 -12.18 -5.12 26.69
C VAL A 121 -11.05 -4.22 27.16
N ASP A 122 -11.33 -2.93 27.30
CA ASP A 122 -10.41 -2.00 27.94
C ASP A 122 -10.18 -2.43 29.39
N ARG A 123 -8.92 -2.69 29.73
CA ARG A 123 -8.56 -3.13 31.09
C ARG A 123 -8.85 -2.08 32.15
N ASN A 124 -8.86 -0.81 31.79
CA ASN A 124 -9.05 0.30 32.73
C ASN A 124 -10.53 0.64 32.93
N THR A 125 -11.36 0.47 31.90
CA THR A 125 -12.78 0.90 31.95
C THR A 125 -13.76 -0.27 31.93
N GLY A 126 -13.32 -1.50 31.62
CA GLY A 126 -14.18 -2.68 31.47
C GLY A 126 -15.12 -2.61 30.25
N LYS A 127 -15.03 -1.54 29.44
CA LYS A 127 -15.91 -1.32 28.29
C LYS A 127 -15.38 -2.04 27.05
N PRO A 128 -16.28 -2.51 26.17
CA PRO A 128 -15.86 -3.06 24.89
C PRO A 128 -15.24 -1.96 24.03
N VAL A 129 -14.04 -2.20 23.50
CA VAL A 129 -13.36 -1.32 22.54
C VAL A 129 -12.98 -2.14 21.32
N TYR A 130 -13.17 -1.57 20.14
CA TYR A 130 -12.73 -2.20 18.90
C TYR A 130 -11.29 -1.78 18.61
N VAL A 131 -10.37 -2.73 18.60
CA VAL A 131 -8.99 -2.52 18.16
C VAL A 131 -8.76 -3.23 16.84
N ARG A 132 -7.81 -2.77 16.04
CA ARG A 132 -7.40 -3.47 14.83
C ARG A 132 -6.66 -4.76 15.21
N GLY A 133 -7.15 -5.90 14.75
CA GLY A 133 -6.53 -7.21 14.93
C GLY A 133 -5.23 -7.36 14.13
N PRO A 134 -4.64 -8.58 14.08
CA PRO A 134 -3.47 -8.84 13.26
C PRO A 134 -3.78 -8.60 11.78
N GLY A 135 -2.87 -7.94 11.07
CA GLY A 135 -3.01 -7.68 9.65
C GLY A 135 -2.48 -8.82 8.82
N LYS A 136 -2.79 -8.79 7.52
CA LYS A 136 -2.21 -9.72 6.54
C LYS A 136 -1.26 -8.94 5.65
N ASN A 137 -0.09 -9.51 5.39
CA ASN A 137 0.77 -9.01 4.31
C ASN A 137 0.24 -9.45 2.93
N LEU A 138 0.84 -8.95 1.84
CA LEU A 138 0.42 -9.26 0.47
C LEU A 138 0.36 -10.77 0.18
N MET A 139 1.32 -11.54 0.69
CA MET A 139 1.41 -12.99 0.51
C MET A 139 0.31 -13.74 1.24
N GLU A 140 -0.04 -13.31 2.45
CA GLU A 140 -1.09 -13.91 3.26
C GLU A 140 -2.48 -13.54 2.76
N ALA A 141 -2.64 -12.33 2.22
CA ALA A 141 -3.92 -11.83 1.73
C ALA A 141 -4.29 -12.37 0.35
N LEU A 142 -3.32 -12.42 -0.57
CA LEU A 142 -3.58 -12.70 -1.98
C LEU A 142 -2.93 -14.00 -2.47
N GLY A 143 -1.81 -14.41 -1.87
CA GLY A 143 -0.97 -15.50 -2.35
C GLY A 143 -0.04 -15.06 -3.49
N TRP A 144 1.10 -15.74 -3.62
CA TRP A 144 2.16 -15.38 -4.59
C TRP A 144 1.69 -15.26 -6.03
N SER A 145 0.94 -16.26 -6.52
CA SER A 145 0.49 -16.34 -7.91
C SER A 145 -0.49 -15.25 -8.33
N ALA A 146 -1.15 -14.60 -7.35
CA ALA A 146 -2.10 -13.52 -7.58
C ALA A 146 -1.45 -12.12 -7.52
N LEU A 147 -0.16 -12.02 -7.19
CA LEU A 147 0.54 -10.74 -7.16
C LEU A 147 0.93 -10.25 -8.55
N PRO A 148 0.99 -8.92 -8.78
CA PRO A 148 1.54 -8.37 -10.01
C PRO A 148 3.01 -8.81 -10.22
N PRO A 149 3.45 -9.06 -11.46
CA PRO A 149 4.84 -9.40 -11.77
C PRO A 149 5.88 -8.43 -11.18
N SER A 150 5.60 -7.12 -11.16
CA SER A 150 6.49 -6.12 -10.56
C SER A 150 6.69 -6.32 -9.07
N VAL A 151 5.62 -6.70 -8.35
CA VAL A 151 5.67 -7.04 -6.92
C VAL A 151 6.43 -8.33 -6.69
N GLN A 152 6.17 -9.36 -7.51
CA GLN A 152 6.89 -10.63 -7.44
C GLN A 152 8.40 -10.40 -7.62
N GLN A 153 8.81 -9.65 -8.64
CA GLN A 153 10.22 -9.32 -8.89
C GLN A 153 10.84 -8.55 -7.73
N HIS A 154 10.13 -7.56 -7.17
CA HIS A 154 10.63 -6.80 -6.02
C HIS A 154 10.79 -7.66 -4.76
N MET A 155 9.91 -8.63 -4.55
CA MET A 155 9.97 -9.56 -3.41
C MET A 155 10.96 -10.71 -3.63
N GLN A 156 11.56 -10.89 -4.81
CA GLN A 156 12.47 -12.00 -5.08
C GLN A 156 13.85 -12.04 -4.37
N PRO A 157 14.35 -11.06 -3.57
CA PRO A 157 15.62 -11.24 -2.86
C PRO A 157 15.47 -12.22 -1.67
N GLY A 158 15.84 -13.49 -1.89
CA GLY A 158 16.29 -14.50 -0.90
C GLY A 158 15.28 -15.01 0.15
N ARG A 159 14.48 -14.14 0.78
CA ARG A 159 13.60 -14.46 1.91
C ARG A 159 12.24 -15.01 1.47
N PHE A 160 11.64 -14.43 0.44
CA PHE A 160 10.27 -14.76 0.01
C PHE A 160 10.18 -15.96 -0.93
N GLN A 161 11.29 -16.37 -1.57
CA GLN A 161 11.32 -17.54 -2.46
C GLN A 161 10.98 -18.85 -1.74
N ARG A 162 11.38 -19.00 -0.47
CA ARG A 162 11.06 -20.20 0.33
C ARG A 162 9.59 -20.28 0.69
N GLU A 163 8.95 -19.15 0.95
CA GLU A 163 7.53 -19.07 1.29
C GLU A 163 6.63 -19.23 0.06
N ALA A 164 7.00 -18.62 -1.07
CA ALA A 164 6.30 -18.77 -2.34
C ALA A 164 6.25 -20.24 -2.79
N ARG A 165 7.40 -20.95 -2.79
CA ARG A 165 7.46 -22.38 -3.12
C ARG A 165 6.58 -23.25 -2.22
N ARG A 166 6.47 -22.90 -0.93
CA ARG A 166 5.64 -23.63 0.04
C ARG A 166 4.14 -23.38 -0.19
N GLN A 167 3.74 -22.16 -0.56
CA GLN A 167 2.35 -21.85 -0.88
C GLN A 167 1.89 -22.53 -2.17
N ASP A 168 2.69 -22.45 -3.24
CA ASP A 168 2.34 -23.07 -4.53
C ASP A 168 2.20 -24.60 -4.39
N SER A 169 3.08 -25.23 -3.60
CA SER A 169 2.98 -26.66 -3.29
C SER A 169 1.71 -27.03 -2.51
N ARG A 170 1.20 -26.14 -1.65
CA ARG A 170 -0.05 -26.39 -0.90
C ARG A 170 -1.29 -26.22 -1.76
N LEU A 171 -1.28 -25.24 -2.67
CA LEU A 171 -2.38 -25.03 -3.61
C LEU A 171 -2.46 -26.14 -4.66
N ALA A 172 -1.32 -26.69 -5.09
CA ALA A 172 -1.28 -27.81 -6.03
C ALA A 172 -1.76 -29.15 -5.46
N VAL A 173 -1.74 -29.33 -4.13
CA VAL A 173 -2.25 -30.55 -3.46
C VAL A 173 -3.76 -30.44 -3.16
N ALA A 174 -4.33 -29.23 -3.23
CA ALA A 174 -5.73 -28.95 -2.94
C ALA A 174 -6.62 -28.88 -4.21
N ALA A 175 -6.04 -29.09 -5.40
CA ALA A 175 -6.71 -29.12 -6.70
C ALA A 175 -6.75 -30.55 -7.25
#